data_AF-A0A643EVT5-F1
#
_entry.id   AF-A0A643EVT5-F1
#
_cell.length_a   1.000
_cell.length_b   1.000
_cell.length_c   1.000
_cell.angle_alpha   90.00
_cell.angle_beta   90.00
_cell.angle_gamma   90.00
#
_symmetry.space_group_name_H-M   'P 1'
#
loop_
_entity.id
_entity.type
_entity.pdbx_description
1 polymer ?
#
loop_
_entity_poly.entity_id
_entity_poly.type
_entity_poly.pdbx_seq_one_letter_code
_entity_poly.pdbx_strand_id
1 'polypeptide(L)'
;MLRILSEEIAVNLKDRLREVRYMIRRNRHESLQGEQASSRPGEIVSPELLLGHAASMMDKALTTAETISISLISSNPNVHNSAPHVRSLSVYFGAGAEGARAFRKDMYYLTKEVLRRNQLQNVLIQEAVFVTVHAKVMRKHGALLKGVFAAEAGDKKINETAKAIAAMFLELLAEKPVRFISLDGHCDPQALRKFETMCFAAVGLACGLATAKAGDLEGVDPLESAILALDARHERLMQAAEDRDQSQLENLFQTFIAHLP
;
A
#
# COMPACT_ATOMS: atom_id res chain seq x y z
N MET A 1 19.86 7.18 17.69
CA MET A 1 20.42 7.09 16.32
C MET A 1 20.67 5.65 15.87
N LEU A 2 21.46 4.83 16.59
CA LEU A 2 21.74 3.43 16.19
C LEU A 2 20.48 2.58 15.95
N ARG A 3 19.43 2.74 16.77
CA ARG A 3 18.15 2.02 16.63
C ARG A 3 17.34 2.44 15.38
N ILE A 4 17.50 3.68 14.90
CA ILE A 4 16.81 4.21 13.72
C ILE A 4 17.54 3.76 12.45
N LEU A 5 18.87 3.88 12.43
CA LEU A 5 19.73 3.36 11.36
C LEU A 5 19.56 1.84 11.19
N SER A 6 19.55 1.09 12.29
CA SER A 6 19.32 -0.35 12.26
C SER A 6 17.94 -0.71 11.70
N GLU A 7 16.92 0.13 11.90
CA GLU A 7 15.60 -0.12 11.37
C GLU A 7 15.47 0.23 9.89
N GLU A 8 16.04 1.36 9.46
CA GLU A 8 16.07 1.73 8.05
C GLU A 8 16.82 0.68 7.21
N ILE A 9 17.94 0.16 7.73
CA ILE A 9 18.66 -0.96 7.14
C ILE A 9 17.79 -2.21 7.11
N ALA A 10 17.07 -2.53 8.19
CA ALA A 10 16.18 -3.68 8.23
C ALA A 10 15.03 -3.61 7.23
N VAL A 11 14.43 -2.42 7.05
CA VAL A 11 13.35 -2.20 6.07
C VAL A 11 13.90 -2.35 4.66
N ASN A 12 15.04 -1.72 4.35
CA ASN A 12 15.68 -1.86 3.05
C ASN A 12 16.05 -3.32 2.76
N LEU A 13 16.58 -4.05 3.74
CA LEU A 13 16.89 -5.47 3.60
C LEU A 13 15.62 -6.29 3.31
N LYS A 14 14.52 -6.04 4.02
CA LYS A 14 13.22 -6.69 3.75
C LYS A 14 12.75 -6.40 2.33
N ASP A 15 12.82 -5.15 1.89
CA ASP A 15 12.40 -4.78 0.54
C ASP A 15 13.28 -5.42 -0.53
N ARG A 16 14.60 -5.52 -0.32
CA ARG A 16 15.50 -6.26 -1.22
C ARG A 16 15.17 -7.75 -1.27
N LEU A 17 14.90 -8.39 -0.13
CA LEU A 17 14.48 -9.79 -0.10
C LEU A 17 13.15 -10.00 -0.83
N ARG A 18 12.19 -9.09 -0.66
CA ARG A 18 10.90 -9.10 -1.39
C ARG A 18 11.11 -8.89 -2.89
N GLU A 19 12.01 -8.00 -3.28
CA GLU A 19 12.37 -7.73 -4.68
C GLU A 19 13.02 -8.95 -5.35
N VAL A 20 13.98 -9.61 -4.69
CA VAL A 20 14.57 -10.85 -5.21
C VAL A 20 13.51 -11.94 -5.36
N ARG A 21 12.63 -12.10 -4.36
CA ARG A 21 11.51 -13.05 -4.44
C ARG A 21 10.55 -12.73 -5.59
N TYR A 22 10.25 -11.45 -5.77
CA TYR A 22 9.45 -10.96 -6.87
C TYR A 22 10.09 -11.31 -8.23
N MET A 23 11.40 -11.11 -8.39
CA MET A 23 12.14 -11.46 -9.60
C MET A 23 12.14 -12.97 -9.87
N ILE A 24 12.34 -13.80 -8.84
CA ILE A 24 12.29 -15.27 -8.97
C ILE A 24 10.92 -15.73 -9.45
N ARG A 25 9.85 -15.22 -8.84
CA ARG A 25 8.47 -15.56 -9.22
C ARG A 25 8.15 -15.13 -10.65
N ARG A 26 8.59 -13.94 -11.04
CA ARG A 26 8.43 -13.44 -12.41
C ARG A 26 9.13 -14.35 -13.43
N ASN A 27 10.42 -14.64 -13.22
CA ASN A 27 11.21 -15.47 -14.15
C ASN A 27 10.64 -16.90 -14.30
N ARG A 28 10.08 -17.47 -13.22
CA ARG A 28 9.39 -18.77 -13.27
C ARG A 28 8.20 -18.74 -14.24
N HIS A 29 7.40 -17.69 -14.21
CA HIS A 29 6.24 -17.57 -15.11
C HIS A 29 6.65 -17.35 -16.56
N GLU A 30 7.66 -16.51 -16.82
CA GLU A 30 8.22 -16.34 -18.17
C GLU A 30 8.76 -17.68 -18.73
N SER A 31 9.39 -18.51 -17.89
CA SER A 31 9.89 -19.84 -18.29
C SER A 31 8.76 -20.83 -18.61
N LEU A 32 7.69 -20.87 -17.79
CA LEU A 32 6.55 -21.78 -17.99
C LEU A 32 5.69 -21.41 -19.23
N GLN A 33 5.60 -20.13 -19.60
CA GLN A 33 4.90 -19.71 -20.82
C GLN A 33 5.69 -20.08 -22.09
N GLY A 34 7.02 -20.08 -22.04
CA GLY A 34 7.86 -20.56 -23.13
C GLY A 34 7.63 -22.05 -23.46
N GLU A 35 7.37 -22.87 -22.44
CA GLU A 35 7.10 -24.31 -22.59
C GLU A 35 5.68 -24.65 -23.10
N GLN A 36 4.65 -23.90 -22.69
CA GLN A 36 3.28 -24.13 -23.17
C GLN A 36 3.12 -23.84 -24.68
N ALA A 37 4.00 -23.00 -25.24
CA ALA A 37 4.08 -22.77 -26.68
C ALA A 37 4.87 -23.87 -27.44
N SER A 38 5.63 -24.74 -26.74
CA SER A 38 6.58 -25.68 -27.36
C SER A 38 6.41 -27.16 -27.02
N SER A 39 5.55 -27.56 -26.09
CA SER A 39 5.52 -28.95 -25.63
C SER A 39 4.82 -29.93 -26.60
N ARG A 40 5.60 -30.75 -27.31
CA ARG A 40 5.17 -32.05 -27.89
C ARG A 40 5.37 -33.18 -26.87
N PRO A 41 4.55 -34.24 -26.85
CA PRO A 41 4.66 -35.29 -25.84
C PRO A 41 5.85 -36.23 -26.13
N GLY A 42 6.78 -36.37 -25.18
CA GLY A 42 7.81 -37.42 -25.21
C GLY A 42 9.25 -37.01 -24.84
N GLU A 43 9.51 -35.75 -24.46
CA GLU A 43 10.88 -35.27 -24.24
C GLU A 43 11.36 -35.34 -22.78
N ILE A 44 12.67 -35.56 -22.64
CA ILE A 44 13.46 -35.67 -21.41
C ILE A 44 13.19 -34.47 -20.49
N VAL A 45 13.22 -34.68 -19.16
CA VAL A 45 13.05 -33.63 -18.13
C VAL A 45 13.79 -32.36 -18.57
N SER A 46 13.04 -31.32 -18.92
CA SER A 46 13.58 -30.10 -19.49
C SER A 46 14.48 -29.40 -18.45
N PRO A 47 15.62 -28.81 -18.84
CA PRO A 47 16.42 -27.94 -17.97
C PRO A 47 15.61 -26.85 -17.27
N GLU A 48 14.52 -26.41 -17.90
CA GLU A 48 13.55 -25.43 -17.41
C GLU A 48 12.74 -25.96 -16.21
N LEU A 49 12.41 -27.25 -16.18
CA LEU A 49 11.79 -27.92 -15.03
C LEU A 49 12.73 -27.95 -13.82
N LEU A 50 14.03 -28.16 -14.06
CA LEU A 50 15.07 -28.09 -13.02
C LEU A 50 15.27 -26.65 -12.53
N LEU A 51 15.24 -25.66 -13.43
CA LEU A 51 15.28 -24.23 -13.09
C LEU A 51 14.04 -23.80 -12.29
N GLY A 52 12.85 -24.30 -12.66
CA GLY A 52 11.61 -24.09 -11.90
C GLY A 52 11.68 -24.67 -10.48
N HIS A 53 12.32 -25.84 -10.32
CA HIS A 53 12.55 -26.44 -9.01
C HIS A 53 13.56 -25.65 -8.17
N ALA A 54 14.67 -25.22 -8.78
CA ALA A 54 15.67 -24.37 -8.13
C ALA A 54 15.07 -23.01 -7.70
N ALA A 55 14.25 -22.39 -8.56
CA ALA A 55 13.52 -21.16 -8.25
C ALA A 55 12.56 -21.35 -7.06
N SER A 56 11.85 -22.48 -6.99
CA SER A 56 10.97 -22.83 -5.85
C SER A 56 11.76 -23.02 -4.56
N MET A 57 12.92 -23.69 -4.61
CA MET A 57 13.82 -23.83 -3.47
C MET A 57 14.38 -22.48 -3.00
N MET A 58 14.73 -21.59 -3.92
CA MET A 58 15.17 -20.24 -3.60
C MET A 58 14.04 -19.38 -3.01
N ASP A 59 12.81 -19.45 -3.55
CA ASP A 59 11.64 -18.75 -2.98
C ASP A 59 11.37 -19.20 -1.54
N LYS A 60 11.47 -20.52 -1.28
CA LYS A 60 11.36 -21.09 0.07
C LYS A 60 12.49 -20.60 0.98
N ALA A 61 13.74 -20.67 0.53
CA ALA A 61 14.89 -20.22 1.32
C ALA A 61 14.82 -18.72 1.65
N LEU A 62 14.41 -17.88 0.70
CA LEU A 62 14.22 -16.44 0.90
C LEU A 62 12.99 -16.13 1.75
N THR A 63 11.95 -16.96 1.69
CA THR A 63 10.81 -16.88 2.62
C THR A 63 11.27 -17.22 4.03
N THR A 64 12.06 -18.27 4.22
CA THR A 64 12.66 -18.61 5.50
C THR A 64 13.60 -17.51 5.99
N ALA A 65 14.43 -16.93 5.12
CA ALA A 65 15.31 -15.81 5.47
C ALA A 65 14.52 -14.55 5.84
N GLU A 66 13.40 -14.24 5.17
CA GLU A 66 12.51 -13.15 5.57
C GLU A 66 11.87 -13.46 6.93
N THR A 67 11.37 -14.67 7.14
CA THR A 67 10.77 -15.10 8.43
C THR A 67 11.79 -15.00 9.57
N ILE A 68 13.04 -15.43 9.36
CA ILE A 68 14.12 -15.31 10.35
C ILE A 68 14.50 -13.84 10.57
N SER A 69 14.60 -13.03 9.50
CA SER A 69 14.88 -11.60 9.62
C SER A 69 13.75 -10.86 10.35
N ILE A 70 12.50 -11.26 10.12
CA ILE A 70 11.34 -10.75 10.84
C ILE A 70 11.40 -11.20 12.30
N SER A 71 11.69 -12.47 12.62
CA SER A 71 11.73 -12.95 14.01
C SER A 71 12.87 -12.34 14.83
N LEU A 72 14.00 -12.01 14.19
CA LEU A 72 15.13 -11.35 14.83
C LEU A 72 14.92 -9.84 15.04
N ILE A 73 14.05 -9.21 14.26
CA ILE A 73 13.87 -7.74 14.22
C ILE A 73 12.51 -7.30 14.77
N SER A 74 11.49 -8.16 14.73
CA SER A 74 10.11 -7.86 15.12
C SER A 74 9.74 -8.53 16.44
N SER A 75 9.33 -7.73 17.43
CA SER A 75 8.93 -8.22 18.76
C SER A 75 7.55 -8.90 18.79
N ASN A 76 6.81 -8.96 17.66
CA ASN A 76 5.49 -9.59 17.62
C ASN A 76 5.12 -10.18 16.25
N PRO A 77 5.20 -11.51 16.05
CA PRO A 77 4.89 -12.20 14.79
C PRO A 77 3.40 -12.17 14.40
N ASN A 78 2.48 -12.02 15.36
CA ASN A 78 1.03 -12.12 15.10
C ASN A 78 0.47 -10.88 14.38
N VAL A 79 1.19 -9.77 14.38
CA VAL A 79 0.83 -8.54 13.63
C VAL A 79 0.81 -8.79 12.11
N HIS A 80 1.48 -9.84 11.63
CA HIS A 80 1.50 -10.18 10.21
C HIS A 80 0.19 -10.84 9.72
N ASN A 81 -0.70 -11.25 10.63
CA ASN A 81 -1.91 -12.03 10.31
C ASN A 81 -3.20 -11.21 10.35
N SER A 82 -3.16 -9.95 10.78
CA SER A 82 -4.32 -9.05 10.80
C SER A 82 -3.94 -7.64 10.37
N ALA A 83 -4.84 -6.97 9.64
CA ALA A 83 -4.66 -5.57 9.28
C ALA A 83 -4.71 -4.71 10.55
N PRO A 84 -3.84 -3.67 10.68
CA PRO A 84 -3.96 -2.72 11.77
C PRO A 84 -5.28 -1.96 11.64
N HIS A 85 -5.83 -1.53 12.77
CA HIS A 85 -6.92 -0.56 12.77
C HIS A 85 -6.44 0.72 12.09
N VAL A 86 -7.28 1.28 11.23
CA VAL A 86 -6.99 2.56 10.58
C VAL A 86 -6.86 3.65 11.65
N ARG A 87 -5.80 4.45 11.57
CA ARG A 87 -5.50 5.52 12.53
C ARG A 87 -5.62 6.89 11.88
N SER A 88 -5.84 7.90 12.72
CA SER A 88 -5.92 9.30 12.30
C SER A 88 -4.58 9.84 11.80
N LEU A 89 -4.63 10.89 11.00
CA LEU A 89 -3.44 11.60 10.48
C LEU A 89 -2.55 12.14 11.61
N SER A 90 -3.11 12.46 12.78
CA SER A 90 -2.33 12.96 13.93
C SER A 90 -1.38 11.90 14.48
N VAL A 91 -1.74 10.62 14.42
CA VAL A 91 -0.85 9.53 14.83
C VAL A 91 0.36 9.43 13.91
N TYR A 92 0.14 9.56 12.60
CA TYR A 92 1.19 9.38 11.60
C TYR A 92 2.10 10.60 11.46
N PHE A 93 1.53 11.80 11.51
CA PHE A 93 2.25 13.04 11.18
C PHE A 93 2.49 13.96 12.39
N GLY A 94 1.87 13.69 13.55
CA GLY A 94 2.05 14.44 14.79
C GLY A 94 3.15 13.91 15.72
N ALA A 95 3.50 12.62 15.62
CA ALA A 95 4.38 11.93 16.58
C ALA A 95 5.86 11.79 16.13
N GLY A 96 6.32 12.61 15.19
CA GLY A 96 7.71 12.61 14.72
C GLY A 96 8.16 11.24 14.18
N ALA A 97 9.27 10.70 14.69
CA ALA A 97 9.85 9.43 14.22
C ALA A 97 8.95 8.21 14.48
N GLU A 98 8.23 8.18 15.60
CA GLU A 98 7.29 7.09 15.89
C GLU A 98 6.05 7.17 14.98
N GLY A 99 5.61 8.38 14.63
CA GLY A 99 4.56 8.60 13.64
C GLY A 99 4.97 8.10 12.24
N ALA A 100 6.20 8.40 11.81
CA ALA A 100 6.74 7.90 10.55
C ALA A 100 6.81 6.36 10.51
N ARG A 101 7.20 5.74 11.62
CA ARG A 101 7.26 4.28 11.79
C ARG A 101 5.87 3.65 11.74
N ALA A 102 4.91 4.26 12.43
CA ALA A 102 3.51 3.87 12.41
C ALA A 102 2.91 3.98 11.00
N PHE A 103 3.13 5.11 10.32
CA PHE A 103 2.68 5.33 8.95
C PHE A 103 3.20 4.25 8.00
N ARG A 104 4.52 4.04 7.99
CA ARG A 104 5.16 3.04 7.13
C ARG A 104 4.56 1.65 7.34
N LYS A 105 4.49 1.21 8.60
CA LYS A 105 3.98 -0.10 8.96
C LYS A 105 2.52 -0.25 8.56
N ASP A 106 1.69 0.73 8.89
CA ASP A 106 0.25 0.63 8.67
C ASP A 106 -0.11 0.74 7.19
N MET A 107 0.53 1.64 6.43
CA MET A 107 0.33 1.72 4.98
C MET A 107 0.69 0.40 4.29
N TYR A 108 1.76 -0.28 4.72
CA TYR A 108 2.11 -1.60 4.20
C TYR A 108 1.01 -2.64 4.45
N TYR A 109 0.51 -2.76 5.68
CA TYR A 109 -0.51 -3.76 6.01
C TYR A 109 -1.91 -3.42 5.49
N LEU A 110 -2.28 -2.14 5.48
CA LEU A 110 -3.55 -1.69 4.88
C LEU A 110 -3.55 -1.94 3.37
N THR A 111 -2.43 -1.66 2.68
CA THR A 111 -2.28 -2.02 1.26
C THR A 111 -2.42 -3.53 1.04
N LYS A 112 -1.80 -4.35 1.89
CA LYS A 112 -1.98 -5.81 1.85
C LYS A 112 -3.42 -6.25 2.06
N GLU A 113 -4.13 -5.60 2.98
CA GLU A 113 -5.52 -5.92 3.26
C GLU A 113 -6.43 -5.58 2.09
N VAL A 114 -6.24 -4.42 1.46
CA VAL A 114 -6.98 -4.05 0.24
C VAL A 114 -6.69 -5.04 -0.89
N LEU A 115 -5.43 -5.45 -1.09
CA LEU A 115 -5.07 -6.50 -2.06
C LEU A 115 -5.81 -7.81 -1.78
N ARG A 116 -5.84 -8.23 -0.50
CA ARG A 116 -6.51 -9.46 -0.07
C ARG A 116 -8.02 -9.41 -0.35
N ARG A 117 -8.68 -8.29 -0.04
CA ARG A 117 -10.12 -8.07 -0.30
C ARG A 117 -10.45 -8.10 -1.80
N ASN A 118 -9.53 -7.63 -2.63
CA ASN A 118 -9.66 -7.64 -4.09
C ASN A 118 -9.13 -8.94 -4.75
N GLN A 119 -8.73 -9.94 -3.95
CA GLN A 119 -8.17 -11.22 -4.43
C GLN A 119 -6.94 -11.06 -5.35
N LEU A 120 -6.23 -9.93 -5.22
CA LEU A 120 -5.04 -9.64 -6.00
C LEU A 120 -3.83 -10.29 -5.34
N GLN A 121 -3.13 -11.11 -6.12
CA GLN A 121 -1.93 -11.82 -5.70
C GLN A 121 -0.71 -11.34 -6.51
N ASN A 122 0.49 -11.69 -6.04
CA ASN A 122 1.76 -11.42 -6.73
C ASN A 122 2.08 -9.94 -6.92
N VAL A 123 1.79 -9.18 -5.88
CA VAL A 123 2.10 -7.75 -5.79
C VAL A 123 3.27 -7.52 -4.84
N LEU A 124 4.29 -6.82 -5.31
CA LEU A 124 5.39 -6.32 -4.51
C LEU A 124 5.01 -4.97 -3.92
N ILE A 125 5.09 -4.85 -2.61
CA ILE A 125 4.92 -3.60 -1.86
C ILE A 125 6.28 -3.24 -1.27
N GLN A 126 6.77 -2.04 -1.58
CA GLN A 126 8.05 -1.53 -1.11
C GLN A 126 7.82 -0.64 0.11
N GLU A 127 8.18 -1.14 1.29
CA GLU A 127 7.91 -0.47 2.56
C GLU A 127 8.72 0.82 2.73
N ALA A 128 9.95 0.87 2.19
CA ALA A 128 10.80 2.07 2.19
C ALA A 128 10.18 3.24 1.40
N VAL A 129 9.34 2.96 0.40
CA VAL A 129 8.68 4.01 -0.38
C VAL A 129 7.70 4.80 0.48
N PHE A 130 7.02 4.15 1.43
CA PHE A 130 6.14 4.86 2.36
C PHE A 130 6.90 5.82 3.29
N VAL A 131 8.18 5.57 3.59
CA VAL A 131 9.04 6.54 4.31
C VAL A 131 9.24 7.79 3.47
N THR A 132 9.49 7.60 2.16
CA THR A 132 9.67 8.72 1.22
C THR A 132 8.38 9.54 1.08
N VAL A 133 7.23 8.87 0.97
CA VAL A 133 5.91 9.53 0.95
C VAL A 133 5.69 10.35 2.22
N HIS A 134 5.92 9.77 3.40
CA HIS A 134 5.75 10.47 4.67
C HIS A 134 6.60 11.75 4.74
N ALA A 135 7.89 11.63 4.40
CA ALA A 135 8.80 12.77 4.38
C ALA A 135 8.37 13.85 3.38
N LYS A 136 7.87 13.46 2.19
CA LYS A 136 7.35 14.40 1.18
C LYS A 136 6.10 15.12 1.67
N VAL A 137 5.16 14.41 2.29
CA VAL A 137 3.95 15.00 2.87
C VAL A 137 4.32 15.99 3.98
N MET A 138 5.19 15.60 4.91
CA MET A 138 5.65 16.50 5.99
C MET A 138 6.33 17.77 5.45
N ARG A 139 7.17 17.63 4.42
CA ARG A 139 7.95 18.73 3.86
C ARG A 139 7.10 19.69 3.02
N LYS A 140 6.23 19.15 2.14
CA LYS A 140 5.45 19.95 1.18
C LYS A 140 4.13 20.43 1.75
N HIS A 141 3.48 19.60 2.57
CA HIS A 141 2.09 19.76 2.99
C HIS A 141 1.95 19.94 4.51
N GLY A 142 3.05 20.24 5.21
CA GLY A 142 3.05 20.43 6.67
C GLY A 142 2.11 21.54 7.15
N ALA A 143 1.85 22.57 6.34
CA ALA A 143 0.87 23.61 6.67
C ALA A 143 -0.58 23.07 6.69
N LEU A 144 -0.95 22.23 5.72
CA LEU A 144 -2.26 21.56 5.70
C LEU A 144 -2.44 20.66 6.93
N LEU A 145 -1.40 19.89 7.28
CA LEU A 145 -1.42 19.03 8.47
C LEU A 145 -1.61 19.83 9.76
N LYS A 146 -0.96 20.99 9.90
CA LYS A 146 -1.18 21.90 11.03
C LYS A 146 -2.62 22.42 11.06
N GLY A 147 -3.19 22.76 9.91
CA GLY A 147 -4.60 23.16 9.76
C GLY A 147 -5.55 22.06 10.24
N VAL A 148 -5.32 20.82 9.82
CA VAL A 148 -6.07 19.65 10.29
C VAL A 148 -5.97 19.50 11.81
N PHE A 149 -4.79 19.61 12.40
CA PHE A 149 -4.59 19.37 13.83
C PHE A 149 -5.17 20.49 14.71
N ALA A 150 -5.24 21.72 14.19
CA ALA A 150 -5.83 22.86 14.89
C ALA A 150 -7.36 22.97 14.70
N ALA A 151 -7.94 22.28 13.71
CA ALA A 151 -9.37 22.33 13.46
C ALA A 151 -10.15 21.45 14.46
N GLU A 152 -11.16 22.07 15.07
CA GLU A 152 -12.19 21.40 15.87
C GLU A 152 -13.19 20.67 14.97
N ALA A 153 -13.86 19.66 15.53
CA ALA A 153 -14.83 18.82 14.81
C ALA A 153 -15.92 19.65 14.11
N GLY A 154 -16.41 19.14 12.97
CA GLY A 154 -17.36 19.81 12.08
C GLY A 154 -16.78 20.14 10.70
N ASP A 155 -17.49 20.98 9.94
CA ASP A 155 -17.21 21.21 8.51
C ASP A 155 -15.78 21.67 8.22
N LYS A 156 -15.22 22.51 9.09
CA LYS A 156 -13.83 22.96 8.96
C LYS A 156 -12.84 21.80 9.07
N LYS A 157 -13.02 20.89 10.03
CA LYS A 157 -12.19 19.69 10.16
C LYS A 157 -12.31 18.78 8.96
N ILE A 158 -13.53 18.59 8.46
CA ILE A 158 -13.81 17.79 7.27
C ILE A 158 -13.07 18.35 6.06
N ASN A 159 -13.19 19.66 5.82
CA ASN A 159 -12.55 20.34 4.69
C ASN A 159 -11.01 20.26 4.77
N GLU A 160 -10.41 20.61 5.91
CA GLU A 160 -8.96 20.54 6.08
C GLU A 160 -8.44 19.09 5.97
N THR A 161 -9.20 18.11 6.49
CA THR A 161 -8.85 16.69 6.38
C THR A 161 -8.88 16.22 4.93
N ALA A 162 -9.91 16.61 4.17
CA ALA A 162 -10.03 16.30 2.75
C ALA A 162 -8.82 16.80 1.94
N LYS A 163 -8.37 18.04 2.19
CA LYS A 163 -7.13 18.61 1.62
C LYS A 163 -5.91 17.78 1.94
N ALA A 164 -5.73 17.42 3.21
CA ALA A 164 -4.57 16.65 3.65
C ALA A 164 -4.54 15.24 3.03
N ILE A 165 -5.68 14.55 2.96
CA ILE A 165 -5.73 13.21 2.36
C ILE A 165 -5.60 13.25 0.83
N ALA A 166 -6.12 14.28 0.15
CA ALA A 166 -5.88 14.50 -1.29
C ALA A 166 -4.39 14.68 -1.59
N ALA A 167 -3.72 15.52 -0.81
CA ALA A 167 -2.28 15.75 -0.95
C ALA A 167 -1.47 14.48 -0.68
N MET A 168 -1.79 13.72 0.38
CA MET A 168 -1.14 12.45 0.69
C MET A 168 -1.35 11.41 -0.42
N PHE A 169 -2.58 11.32 -0.95
CA PHE A 169 -2.94 10.44 -2.05
C PHE A 169 -2.10 10.72 -3.32
N LEU A 170 -1.95 12.00 -3.68
CA LEU A 170 -1.12 12.39 -4.82
C LEU A 170 0.36 12.05 -4.63
N GLU A 171 0.91 12.20 -3.41
CA GLU A 171 2.28 11.77 -3.14
C GLU A 171 2.41 10.24 -3.20
N LEU A 172 1.42 9.46 -2.72
CA LEU A 172 1.40 8.00 -2.85
C LEU A 172 1.43 7.56 -4.33
N LEU A 173 0.59 8.17 -5.18
CA LEU A 173 0.58 7.90 -6.62
C LEU A 173 1.88 8.30 -7.32
N ALA A 174 2.52 9.37 -6.87
CA ALA A 174 3.79 9.82 -7.44
C ALA A 174 4.94 8.86 -7.12
N GLU A 175 4.98 8.32 -5.90
CA GLU A 175 6.08 7.46 -5.44
C GLU A 175 5.93 5.98 -5.82
N LYS A 176 4.73 5.53 -6.18
CA LYS A 176 4.45 4.15 -6.65
C LYS A 176 5.02 3.06 -5.74
N PRO A 177 4.51 2.93 -4.50
CA PRO A 177 5.01 1.93 -3.54
C PRO A 177 4.65 0.49 -3.92
N VAL A 178 3.86 0.27 -4.98
CA VAL A 178 3.32 -1.03 -5.40
C VAL A 178 3.78 -1.40 -6.81
N ARG A 179 4.09 -2.68 -7.04
CA ARG A 179 4.50 -3.24 -8.36
C ARG A 179 3.89 -4.63 -8.56
N PHE A 180 3.51 -4.99 -9.79
CA PHE A 180 2.83 -6.27 -10.08
C PHE A 180 3.67 -7.23 -10.92
N ILE A 181 3.62 -8.52 -10.56
CA ILE A 181 4.03 -9.61 -11.45
C ILE A 181 2.85 -9.93 -12.37
N SER A 182 3.02 -9.80 -13.68
CA SER A 182 2.11 -10.48 -14.59
C SER A 182 2.48 -11.95 -14.67
N LEU A 183 1.56 -12.81 -14.27
CA LEU A 183 1.71 -14.27 -14.35
C LEU A 183 1.38 -14.80 -15.75
N ASP A 184 0.66 -14.00 -16.54
CA ASP A 184 0.12 -14.33 -17.87
C ASP A 184 0.77 -13.49 -18.99
N GLY A 185 1.88 -12.79 -18.70
CA GLY A 185 2.59 -11.95 -19.68
C GLY A 185 1.87 -10.65 -20.04
N HIS A 186 0.63 -10.47 -19.60
CA HIS A 186 -0.16 -9.24 -19.71
C HIS A 186 -0.32 -8.62 -18.32
N CYS A 187 0.61 -7.78 -17.89
CA CYS A 187 0.30 -6.84 -16.81
C CYS A 187 -0.50 -5.77 -17.49
N ASP A 188 -1.83 -5.74 -17.35
CA ASP A 188 -2.58 -4.59 -17.82
C ASP A 188 -2.15 -3.37 -16.97
N PRO A 189 -1.38 -2.41 -17.53
CA PRO A 189 -0.91 -1.26 -16.77
C PRO A 189 -2.08 -0.38 -16.30
N GLN A 190 -3.23 -0.47 -16.99
CA GLN A 190 -4.45 0.23 -16.64
C GLN A 190 -5.13 -0.41 -15.43
N ALA A 191 -5.24 -1.74 -15.37
CA ALA A 191 -5.71 -2.46 -14.18
C ALA A 191 -4.84 -2.17 -12.96
N LEU A 192 -3.51 -2.14 -13.12
CA LEU A 192 -2.58 -1.77 -12.05
C LEU A 192 -2.85 -0.35 -11.55
N ARG A 193 -2.91 0.62 -12.47
CA ARG A 193 -3.16 2.01 -12.12
C ARG A 193 -4.51 2.19 -11.43
N LYS A 194 -5.55 1.51 -11.92
CA LYS A 194 -6.87 1.50 -11.30
C LYS A 194 -6.80 0.97 -9.87
N PHE A 195 -6.09 -0.14 -9.65
CA PHE A 195 -5.90 -0.70 -8.32
C PHE A 195 -5.16 0.27 -7.40
N GLU A 196 -4.01 0.83 -7.80
CA GLU A 196 -3.25 1.77 -6.98
C GLU A 196 -4.09 3.00 -6.58
N THR A 197 -4.84 3.53 -7.55
CA THR A 197 -5.75 4.66 -7.36
C THR A 197 -6.82 4.33 -6.32
N MET A 198 -7.53 3.21 -6.49
CA MET A 198 -8.56 2.78 -5.54
C MET A 198 -7.99 2.47 -4.16
N CYS A 199 -6.85 1.78 -4.11
CA CYS A 199 -6.20 1.37 -2.86
C CYS A 199 -5.77 2.56 -2.01
N PHE A 200 -5.03 3.51 -2.60
CA PHE A 200 -4.54 4.66 -1.84
C PHE A 200 -5.65 5.67 -1.54
N ALA A 201 -6.66 5.77 -2.40
CA ALA A 201 -7.85 6.56 -2.08
C ALA A 201 -8.63 5.96 -0.91
N ALA A 202 -8.82 4.65 -0.87
CA ALA A 202 -9.53 3.96 0.22
C ALA A 202 -8.80 4.10 1.55
N VAL A 203 -7.48 3.86 1.55
CA VAL A 203 -6.65 4.02 2.74
C VAL A 203 -6.62 5.48 3.20
N GLY A 204 -6.46 6.43 2.27
CA GLY A 204 -6.48 7.86 2.57
C GLY A 204 -7.81 8.31 3.15
N LEU A 205 -8.93 7.91 2.54
CA LEU A 205 -10.28 8.22 3.00
C LEU A 205 -10.57 7.62 4.37
N ALA A 206 -10.21 6.37 4.61
CA ALA A 206 -10.37 5.74 5.92
C ALA A 206 -9.56 6.48 7.00
N CYS A 207 -8.33 6.91 6.70
CA CYS A 207 -7.55 7.77 7.60
C CYS A 207 -8.23 9.13 7.83
N GLY A 208 -8.87 9.66 6.78
CA GLY A 208 -9.67 10.89 6.84
C GLY A 208 -10.87 10.75 7.79
N LEU A 209 -11.63 9.67 7.68
CA LEU A 209 -12.73 9.35 8.61
C LEU A 209 -12.24 9.26 10.05
N ALA A 210 -11.15 8.51 10.29
CA ALA A 210 -10.52 8.41 11.61
C ALA A 210 -9.98 9.75 12.13
N THR A 211 -9.79 10.75 11.27
CA THR A 211 -9.30 12.08 11.64
C THR A 211 -10.42 13.08 11.89
N ALA A 212 -11.49 13.02 11.10
CA ALA A 212 -12.57 14.01 11.12
C ALA A 212 -13.81 13.56 11.91
N LYS A 213 -14.08 12.24 11.95
CA LYS A 213 -15.31 11.65 12.53
C LYS A 213 -15.00 10.45 13.42
N ALA A 214 -13.92 10.52 14.21
CA ALA A 214 -13.46 9.40 15.03
C ALA A 214 -14.54 8.83 15.98
N GLY A 215 -15.44 9.68 16.49
CA GLY A 215 -16.54 9.27 17.36
C GLY A 215 -17.65 8.48 16.66
N ASP A 216 -17.76 8.59 15.34
CA ASP A 216 -18.80 7.94 14.55
C ASP A 216 -18.36 6.55 14.02
N LEU A 217 -17.10 6.17 14.27
CA LEU A 217 -16.49 4.92 13.78
C LEU A 217 -16.64 3.73 14.74
N GLU A 218 -17.35 3.89 15.86
CA GLU A 218 -17.52 2.80 16.83
C GLU A 218 -18.26 1.61 16.19
N GLY A 219 -17.59 0.46 16.13
CA GLY A 219 -18.14 -0.76 15.51
C GLY A 219 -18.16 -0.75 13.97
N VAL A 220 -17.60 0.27 13.32
CA VAL A 220 -17.58 0.41 11.86
C VAL A 220 -16.17 0.08 11.33
N ASP A 221 -16.09 -0.63 10.21
CA ASP A 221 -14.84 -0.73 9.43
C ASP A 221 -14.73 0.48 8.48
N PRO A 222 -13.90 1.49 8.80
CA PRO A 222 -13.75 2.68 7.94
C PRO A 222 -13.12 2.34 6.60
N LEU A 223 -12.32 1.27 6.50
CA LEU A 223 -11.71 0.86 5.24
C LEU A 223 -12.75 0.25 4.32
N GLU A 224 -13.66 -0.58 4.84
CA GLU A 224 -14.75 -1.14 4.06
C GLU A 224 -15.69 -0.04 3.54
N SER A 225 -16.07 0.89 4.41
CA SER A 225 -16.92 2.03 4.05
C SER A 225 -16.28 2.90 2.97
N ALA A 226 -14.97 3.16 3.07
CA ALA A 226 -14.22 3.88 2.06
C ALA A 226 -14.18 3.15 0.70
N ILE A 227 -13.94 1.83 0.69
CA ILE A 227 -13.92 1.02 -0.54
C ILE A 227 -15.28 1.11 -1.25
N LEU A 228 -16.38 0.84 -0.53
CA LEU A 228 -17.73 0.86 -1.11
C LEU A 228 -18.10 2.23 -1.69
N ALA A 229 -17.75 3.31 -0.99
CA ALA A 229 -18.04 4.67 -1.45
C ALA A 229 -17.25 5.04 -2.71
N LEU A 230 -15.98 4.65 -2.77
CA LEU A 230 -15.11 4.90 -3.91
C LEU A 230 -15.52 4.08 -5.13
N ASP A 231 -15.94 2.82 -4.95
CA ASP A 231 -16.47 2.00 -6.03
C ASP A 231 -17.68 2.66 -6.69
N ALA A 232 -18.58 3.24 -5.89
CA ALA A 232 -19.76 3.97 -6.38
C ALA A 232 -19.44 5.28 -7.14
N ARG A 233 -18.19 5.75 -7.12
CA ARG A 233 -17.72 6.98 -7.79
C ARG A 233 -16.40 6.78 -8.53
N HIS A 234 -16.09 5.53 -8.93
CA HIS A 234 -14.77 5.19 -9.44
C HIS A 234 -14.37 6.04 -10.66
N GLU A 235 -15.31 6.34 -11.57
CA GLU A 235 -15.09 7.16 -12.77
C GLU A 235 -14.49 8.52 -12.40
N ARG A 236 -15.11 9.21 -11.42
CA ARG A 236 -14.68 10.53 -10.97
C ARG A 236 -13.33 10.49 -10.27
N LEU A 237 -13.10 9.45 -9.46
CA LEU A 237 -11.81 9.26 -8.80
C LEU A 237 -10.69 9.05 -9.84
N MET A 238 -10.91 8.16 -10.82
CA MET A 238 -9.94 7.85 -11.85
C MET A 238 -9.60 9.09 -12.68
N GLN A 239 -10.63 9.82 -13.13
CA GLN A 239 -10.44 11.05 -13.89
C GLN A 239 -9.62 12.08 -13.11
N ALA A 240 -10.02 12.39 -11.87
CA ALA A 240 -9.32 13.37 -11.04
C ALA A 240 -7.88 12.95 -10.71
N ALA A 241 -7.63 11.65 -10.55
CA ALA A 241 -6.29 11.10 -10.34
C ALA A 241 -5.40 11.16 -11.59
N GLU A 242 -5.95 10.88 -12.77
CA GLU A 242 -5.25 10.95 -14.06
C GLU A 242 -4.85 12.38 -14.40
N ASP A 243 -5.77 13.32 -14.22
CA ASP A 243 -5.54 14.76 -14.44
C ASP A 243 -4.69 15.40 -13.34
N ARG A 244 -4.48 14.67 -12.23
CA ARG A 244 -3.89 15.18 -10.98
C ARG A 244 -4.60 16.45 -10.49
N ASP A 245 -5.92 16.51 -10.69
CA ASP A 245 -6.75 17.63 -10.27
C ASP A 245 -6.98 17.56 -8.76
N GLN A 246 -6.11 18.24 -8.03
CA GLN A 246 -6.18 18.32 -6.58
C GLN A 246 -7.54 18.86 -6.10
N SER A 247 -8.13 19.84 -6.79
CA SER A 247 -9.39 20.44 -6.37
C SER A 247 -10.58 19.48 -6.48
N GLN A 248 -10.62 18.66 -7.53
CA GLN A 248 -11.63 17.62 -7.68
C GLN A 248 -11.47 16.51 -6.64
N LEU A 249 -10.24 16.09 -6.36
CA LEU A 249 -9.95 15.12 -5.32
C LEU A 249 -10.36 15.62 -3.93
N GLU A 250 -10.05 16.89 -3.62
CA GLU A 250 -10.46 17.54 -2.37
C GLU A 250 -11.97 17.54 -2.21
N ASN A 251 -12.71 17.97 -3.23
CA ASN A 251 -14.18 18.00 -3.21
C ASN A 251 -14.79 16.60 -3.07
N LEU A 252 -14.22 15.61 -3.77
CA LEU A 252 -14.67 14.22 -3.71
C LEU A 252 -14.47 13.65 -2.30
N PHE A 253 -13.27 13.80 -1.75
CA PHE A 253 -12.95 13.34 -0.41
C PHE A 253 -13.74 14.07 0.68
N GLN A 254 -13.95 15.39 0.54
CA GLN A 254 -14.79 16.16 1.44
C GLN A 254 -16.23 15.61 1.46
N THR A 255 -16.79 15.35 0.28
CA THR A 255 -18.14 14.78 0.14
C THR A 255 -18.25 13.42 0.82
N PHE A 256 -17.24 12.57 0.65
CA PHE A 256 -17.23 11.26 1.33
C PHE A 256 -17.12 11.39 2.83
N ILE A 257 -16.18 12.17 3.35
CA ILE A 257 -16.02 12.36 4.79
C ILE A 257 -17.31 12.93 5.40
N ALA A 258 -18.01 13.84 4.71
CA ALA A 258 -19.24 14.43 5.20
C ALA A 258 -20.43 13.45 5.30
N HIS A 259 -20.41 12.33 4.57
CA HIS A 259 -21.58 11.46 4.42
C HIS A 259 -21.35 10.01 4.85
N LEU A 260 -20.11 9.60 5.00
CA LEU A 260 -19.77 8.30 5.58
C LEU A 260 -19.86 8.35 7.10
N PRO A 261 -20.10 7.18 7.74
CA PRO A 261 -20.00 7.04 9.19
C PRO A 261 -18.62 7.52 9.67
#